data_AF-A0AB37S3S8-F1
#
_entry.id   AF-A0AB37S3S8-F1
#
_cell.length_a   1.000
_cell.length_b   1.000
_cell.length_c   1.000
_cell.angle_alpha   90.00
_cell.angle_beta   90.00
_cell.angle_gamma   90.00
#
_symmetry.space_group_name_H-M   'P 1'
#
loop_
_entity.id
_entity.type
_entity.pdbx_description
1 polymer ?
#
loop_
_entity_poly.entity_id
_entity_poly.type
_entity_poly.pdbx_seq_one_letter_code
_entity_poly.pdbx_strand_id
1 'polypeptide(L)'
;MTAKPSHERRVRIGAGAGYSGDRIEPAVELAEHGQLDYLVFECLAERTIALAQQARRKDPALGYDPLLDARMHAVLPVAADKRVRIVSNMGAANPRAAARRTARIAQSLGLAGLKVAAVEGDDVLDVVLRGAFRFEESGDEVAAYRDRIVSANAYLGAAPIVDALAAGADVVLTGRVADPSLFAAPLIHAFGWRMDDWDALGAATVVGHLLECAGQVTGGYFADPGYKDVPNLARLGFPIGEVAADGSVVITKVPHAGGRVSAATCKEQLLYEIHDPARYLQPDVVADFTRVAVAEEAPDRVRVTGGRGSARTGTLKVSVAYVDGHIGEGQISYGGPGALERARLALDIVRERLALTGVAATELRFDLIGVDALYGDATPAVRGEPAEVRVRVAGRAASAAEAARIGNEVETLYTNGPAGGGGAFRSTREVIAVQSVLLPRTAVTPSFSFVEA
;
A
#
# COMPACT_ATOMS: atom_id res chain seq x y z
N MET A 1 -31.59 -8.40 30.56
CA MET A 1 -30.39 -8.15 31.38
C MET A 1 -29.19 -8.26 30.46
N THR A 2 -28.68 -7.14 29.96
CA THR A 2 -27.50 -7.08 29.10
C THR A 2 -26.27 -7.31 29.96
N ALA A 3 -25.61 -8.47 29.77
CA ALA A 3 -24.34 -8.75 30.41
C ALA A 3 -23.34 -7.65 30.04
N LYS A 4 -22.71 -7.03 31.04
CA LYS A 4 -21.54 -6.18 30.82
C LYS A 4 -20.47 -7.03 30.10
N PRO A 5 -19.80 -6.52 29.07
CA PRO A 5 -18.68 -7.23 28.48
C PRO A 5 -17.63 -7.46 29.56
N SER A 6 -17.18 -8.70 29.74
CA SER A 6 -16.09 -8.99 30.68
C SER A 6 -14.81 -8.27 30.20
N HIS A 7 -14.11 -7.62 31.13
CA HIS A 7 -12.82 -6.95 30.88
C HIS A 7 -11.70 -7.90 30.37
N GLU A 8 -11.99 -9.19 30.18
CA GLU A 8 -11.04 -10.24 29.78
C GLU A 8 -11.07 -10.57 28.28
N ARG A 9 -12.10 -10.17 27.53
CA ARG A 9 -12.17 -10.52 26.10
C ARG A 9 -11.16 -9.69 25.30
N ARG A 10 -10.15 -10.36 24.75
CA ARG A 10 -9.22 -9.80 23.75
C ARG A 10 -9.60 -10.26 22.35
N VAL A 11 -9.40 -9.40 21.36
CA VAL A 11 -9.48 -9.73 19.94
C VAL A 11 -8.06 -9.83 19.40
N ARG A 12 -7.74 -10.94 18.74
CA ARG A 12 -6.43 -11.18 18.11
C ARG A 12 -6.55 -10.95 16.60
N ILE A 13 -5.89 -9.92 16.10
CA ILE A 13 -5.89 -9.54 14.69
C ILE A 13 -4.49 -9.66 14.11
N GLY A 14 -4.34 -10.36 12.98
CA GLY A 14 -3.07 -10.50 12.27
C GLY A 14 -3.05 -9.68 10.99
N ALA A 15 -1.90 -9.11 10.64
CA ALA A 15 -1.68 -8.47 9.33
C ALA A 15 -1.03 -9.49 8.37
N GLY A 16 -1.79 -9.97 7.39
CA GLY A 16 -1.34 -10.96 6.41
C GLY A 16 -0.57 -10.38 5.21
N ALA A 17 -0.65 -9.07 4.98
CA ALA A 17 0.14 -8.35 3.98
C ALA A 17 0.09 -6.85 4.27
N GLY A 18 1.15 -6.12 3.89
CA GLY A 18 1.16 -4.66 3.91
C GLY A 18 1.28 -3.99 2.54
N TYR A 19 1.25 -4.78 1.45
CA TYR A 19 1.09 -4.29 0.06
C TYR A 19 0.75 -5.45 -0.90
N SER A 20 0.37 -5.10 -2.14
CA SER A 20 -0.05 -6.08 -3.16
C SER A 20 0.96 -7.19 -3.43
N GLY A 21 2.25 -6.85 -3.55
CA GLY A 21 3.33 -7.80 -3.86
C GLY A 21 4.02 -8.44 -2.65
N ASP A 22 3.44 -8.30 -1.45
CA ASP A 22 4.05 -8.79 -0.22
C ASP A 22 4.12 -10.32 -0.15
N ARG A 23 4.98 -10.81 0.74
CA ARG A 23 5.18 -12.24 0.99
C ARG A 23 3.91 -12.92 1.48
N ILE A 24 3.74 -14.19 1.11
CA ILE A 24 2.58 -15.00 1.49
C ILE A 24 2.86 -15.83 2.74
N GLU A 25 4.10 -16.33 2.91
CA GLU A 25 4.42 -17.29 3.98
C GLU A 25 4.14 -16.75 5.39
N PRO A 26 4.43 -15.48 5.72
CA PRO A 26 4.12 -14.94 7.05
C PRO A 26 2.61 -14.97 7.39
N ALA A 27 1.72 -14.81 6.40
CA ALA A 27 0.28 -14.90 6.61
C ALA A 27 -0.17 -16.32 6.93
N VAL A 28 0.49 -17.32 6.34
CA VAL A 28 0.27 -18.74 6.65
C VAL A 28 0.71 -19.02 8.09
N GLU A 29 1.92 -18.59 8.48
CA GLU A 29 2.39 -18.73 9.87
C GLU A 29 1.44 -18.06 10.87
N LEU A 30 0.88 -16.89 10.53
CA LEU A 30 -0.14 -16.21 11.33
C LEU A 30 -1.44 -17.02 11.45
N ALA A 31 -1.96 -17.58 10.36
CA ALA A 31 -3.15 -18.43 10.40
C ALA A 31 -2.89 -19.73 11.22
N GLU A 32 -1.70 -20.32 11.08
CA GLU A 32 -1.33 -21.57 11.73
C GLU A 32 -0.97 -21.42 13.21
N HIS A 33 -0.40 -20.30 13.62
CA HIS A 33 0.20 -20.15 14.95
C HIS A 33 -0.22 -18.88 15.70
N GLY A 34 -0.89 -17.94 15.04
CA GLY A 34 -1.26 -16.65 15.63
C GLY A 34 -2.47 -16.67 16.56
N GLN A 35 -3.28 -17.74 16.52
CA GLN A 35 -4.55 -17.87 17.26
C GLN A 35 -5.46 -16.66 17.02
N LEU A 36 -5.75 -16.38 15.75
CA LEU A 36 -6.41 -15.15 15.32
C LEU A 36 -7.93 -15.27 15.38
N ASP A 37 -8.60 -14.15 15.65
CA ASP A 37 -10.01 -13.96 15.32
C ASP A 37 -10.16 -13.42 13.89
N TYR A 38 -9.23 -12.56 13.48
CA TYR A 38 -9.21 -11.91 12.16
C TYR A 38 -7.82 -11.93 11.52
N LEU A 39 -7.78 -12.15 10.22
CA LEU A 39 -6.60 -12.00 9.38
C LEU A 39 -6.89 -10.94 8.31
N VAL A 40 -6.11 -9.86 8.30
CA VAL A 40 -6.34 -8.72 7.42
C VAL A 40 -5.24 -8.62 6.38
N PHE A 41 -5.60 -8.44 5.11
CA PHE A 41 -4.66 -8.21 4.02
C PHE A 41 -4.85 -6.79 3.46
N GLU A 42 -3.94 -5.88 3.81
CA GLU A 42 -3.79 -4.58 3.16
C GLU A 42 -2.92 -4.78 1.90
N CYS A 43 -3.50 -4.52 0.74
CA CYS A 43 -2.91 -4.83 -0.56
C CYS A 43 -3.12 -3.72 -1.59
N LEU A 44 -3.57 -2.53 -1.22
CA LEU A 44 -4.05 -1.53 -2.17
C LEU A 44 -3.57 -0.11 -1.85
N ALA A 45 -2.49 0.29 -2.51
CA ALA A 45 -2.05 1.70 -2.56
C ALA A 45 -2.77 2.50 -3.67
N GLU A 46 -2.62 3.83 -3.63
CA GLU A 46 -3.18 4.80 -4.59
C GLU A 46 -2.81 4.49 -6.04
N ARG A 47 -1.57 4.04 -6.26
CA ARG A 47 -1.11 3.70 -7.61
C ARG A 47 -1.67 2.35 -8.07
N THR A 48 -1.81 1.39 -7.16
CA THR A 48 -2.19 0.01 -7.49
C THR A 48 -3.63 -0.07 -7.97
N ILE A 49 -4.54 0.77 -7.43
CA ILE A 49 -5.92 0.83 -7.91
C ILE A 49 -6.02 1.29 -9.37
N ALA A 50 -5.15 2.21 -9.80
CA ALA A 50 -5.15 2.67 -11.18
C ALA A 50 -4.67 1.57 -12.15
N LEU A 51 -3.66 0.78 -11.75
CA LEU A 51 -3.23 -0.40 -12.50
C LEU A 51 -4.33 -1.46 -12.56
N ALA A 52 -5.05 -1.68 -11.46
CA ALA A 52 -6.19 -2.58 -11.41
C ALA A 52 -7.34 -2.12 -12.32
N GLN A 53 -7.61 -0.81 -12.38
CA GLN A 53 -8.58 -0.23 -13.31
C GLN A 53 -8.15 -0.39 -14.77
N GLN A 54 -6.86 -0.23 -15.08
CA GLN A 54 -6.34 -0.54 -16.42
C GLN A 54 -6.53 -2.01 -16.79
N ALA A 55 -6.28 -2.94 -15.86
CA ALA A 55 -6.54 -4.36 -16.09
C ALA A 55 -8.02 -4.64 -16.33
N ARG A 56 -8.92 -4.06 -15.53
CA ARG A 56 -10.38 -4.17 -15.68
C ARG A 56 -10.90 -3.61 -17.00
N ARG A 57 -10.31 -2.51 -17.50
CA ARG A 57 -10.65 -1.93 -18.81
C ARG A 57 -10.29 -2.87 -19.97
N LYS A 58 -9.21 -3.64 -19.82
CA LYS A 58 -8.79 -4.64 -20.82
C LYS A 58 -9.63 -5.92 -20.74
N ASP A 59 -9.96 -6.34 -19.52
CA ASP A 59 -10.82 -7.49 -19.24
C ASP A 59 -11.73 -7.20 -18.04
N PRO A 60 -13.06 -7.07 -18.23
CA PRO A 60 -14.01 -6.80 -17.16
C PRO A 60 -14.05 -7.84 -16.03
N ALA A 61 -13.49 -9.04 -16.23
CA ALA A 61 -13.37 -10.07 -15.20
C ALA A 61 -12.17 -9.86 -14.27
N LEU A 62 -11.21 -9.01 -14.65
CA LEU A 62 -10.02 -8.68 -13.88
C LEU A 62 -10.21 -7.39 -13.05
N GLY A 63 -9.11 -6.88 -12.48
CA GLY A 63 -9.10 -5.68 -11.67
C GLY A 63 -9.11 -5.92 -10.17
N TYR A 64 -8.99 -7.16 -9.73
CA TYR A 64 -8.65 -7.52 -8.35
C TYR A 64 -7.15 -7.83 -8.23
N ASP A 65 -6.66 -7.96 -7.01
CA ASP A 65 -5.23 -8.18 -6.71
C ASP A 65 -4.67 -9.44 -7.41
N PRO A 66 -3.49 -9.35 -8.06
CA PRO A 66 -2.93 -10.47 -8.82
C PRO A 66 -2.51 -11.67 -7.94
N LEU A 67 -2.29 -11.47 -6.63
CA LEU A 67 -1.95 -12.53 -5.68
C LEU A 67 -3.16 -13.04 -4.89
N LEU A 68 -4.39 -12.59 -5.21
CA LEU A 68 -5.62 -13.06 -4.55
C LEU A 68 -5.68 -14.59 -4.52
N ASP A 69 -5.50 -15.24 -5.67
CA ASP A 69 -5.59 -16.68 -5.79
C ASP A 69 -4.58 -17.40 -4.90
N ALA A 70 -3.31 -17.00 -4.99
CA ALA A 70 -2.23 -17.61 -4.23
C ALA A 70 -2.43 -17.44 -2.72
N ARG A 71 -2.86 -16.25 -2.27
CA ARG A 71 -3.16 -15.97 -0.86
C ARG A 71 -4.34 -16.79 -0.36
N MET A 72 -5.46 -16.81 -1.10
CA MET A 72 -6.65 -17.55 -0.70
C MET A 72 -6.40 -19.06 -0.66
N HIS A 73 -5.68 -19.63 -1.64
CA HIS A 73 -5.27 -21.03 -1.59
C HIS A 73 -4.42 -21.35 -0.36
N ALA A 74 -3.54 -20.43 0.04
CA ALA A 74 -2.64 -20.63 1.16
C ALA A 74 -3.35 -20.57 2.52
N VAL A 75 -4.29 -19.63 2.73
CA VAL A 75 -4.83 -19.35 4.08
C VAL A 75 -6.25 -19.88 4.33
N LEU A 76 -7.08 -20.06 3.30
CA LEU A 76 -8.49 -20.46 3.51
C LEU A 76 -8.65 -21.79 4.27
N PRO A 77 -7.87 -22.86 4.01
CA PRO A 77 -8.00 -24.12 4.75
C PRO A 77 -7.83 -23.94 6.25
N VAL A 78 -6.77 -23.23 6.66
CA VAL A 78 -6.44 -22.99 8.07
C VAL A 78 -7.42 -21.99 8.69
N ALA A 79 -7.79 -20.95 7.96
CA ALA A 79 -8.76 -19.96 8.42
C ALA A 79 -10.13 -20.59 8.69
N ALA A 80 -10.60 -21.48 7.82
CA ALA A 80 -11.87 -22.18 7.99
C ALA A 80 -11.86 -23.14 9.19
N ASP A 81 -10.81 -23.96 9.33
CA ASP A 81 -10.65 -24.89 10.46
C ASP A 81 -10.69 -24.17 11.81
N LYS A 82 -10.01 -23.03 11.89
CA LYS A 82 -9.88 -22.23 13.12
C LYS A 82 -10.92 -21.13 13.27
N ARG A 83 -11.83 -20.99 12.30
CA ARG A 83 -12.88 -19.94 12.25
C ARG A 83 -12.31 -18.52 12.29
N VAL A 84 -11.17 -18.30 11.64
CA VAL A 84 -10.57 -16.97 11.42
C VAL A 84 -11.31 -16.28 10.29
N ARG A 85 -11.79 -15.05 10.52
CA ARG A 85 -12.40 -14.24 9.46
C ARG A 85 -11.36 -13.44 8.70
N ILE A 86 -11.55 -13.27 7.40
CA ILE A 86 -10.61 -12.56 6.53
C ILE A 86 -11.22 -11.23 6.07
N VAL A 87 -10.45 -10.14 6.17
CA VAL A 87 -10.82 -8.83 5.62
C VAL A 87 -9.71 -8.36 4.69
N SER A 88 -10.06 -7.86 3.51
CA SER A 88 -9.05 -7.37 2.57
C SER A 88 -9.58 -6.33 1.60
N ASN A 89 -8.69 -5.47 1.10
CA ASN A 89 -8.91 -4.59 -0.05
C ASN A 89 -8.35 -5.16 -1.37
N MET A 90 -8.03 -6.45 -1.41
CA MET A 90 -7.66 -7.16 -2.65
C MET A 90 -8.75 -7.16 -3.73
N GLY A 91 -9.97 -6.70 -3.41
CA GLY A 91 -10.98 -6.41 -4.41
C GLY A 91 -10.54 -5.31 -5.38
N ALA A 92 -9.70 -4.37 -4.95
CA ALA A 92 -9.13 -3.30 -5.76
C ALA A 92 -10.18 -2.61 -6.63
N ALA A 93 -10.08 -2.72 -7.96
CA ALA A 93 -11.03 -2.14 -8.90
C ALA A 93 -12.26 -3.02 -9.18
N ASN A 94 -12.29 -4.26 -8.69
CA ASN A 94 -13.37 -5.22 -8.93
C ASN A 94 -13.67 -6.15 -7.73
N PRO A 95 -14.23 -5.60 -6.63
CA PRO A 95 -14.51 -6.38 -5.41
C PRO A 95 -15.44 -7.57 -5.65
N ARG A 96 -16.43 -7.44 -6.54
CA ARG A 96 -17.32 -8.54 -6.93
C ARG A 96 -16.60 -9.68 -7.63
N ALA A 97 -15.70 -9.40 -8.57
CA ALA A 97 -14.95 -10.46 -9.25
C ALA A 97 -13.99 -11.15 -8.28
N ALA A 98 -13.35 -10.40 -7.38
CA ALA A 98 -12.53 -10.97 -6.32
C ALA A 98 -13.33 -11.92 -5.43
N ALA A 99 -14.52 -11.48 -4.97
CA ALA A 99 -15.37 -12.29 -4.12
C ALA A 99 -15.80 -13.58 -4.81
N ARG A 100 -16.23 -13.51 -6.08
CA ARG A 100 -16.60 -14.69 -6.86
C ARG A 100 -15.41 -15.63 -7.06
N ARG A 101 -14.21 -15.08 -7.30
CA ARG A 101 -12.99 -15.88 -7.43
C ARG A 101 -12.66 -16.61 -6.14
N THR A 102 -12.73 -15.92 -5.00
CA THR A 102 -12.54 -16.52 -3.68
C THR A 102 -13.58 -17.59 -3.37
N ALA A 103 -14.86 -17.38 -3.72
CA ALA A 103 -15.92 -18.38 -3.55
C ALA A 103 -15.64 -19.66 -4.36
N ARG A 104 -15.17 -19.53 -5.62
CA ARG A 104 -14.74 -20.68 -6.44
C ARG A 104 -13.53 -21.40 -5.84
N ILE A 105 -12.55 -20.67 -5.31
CA ILE A 105 -11.40 -21.27 -4.62
C ILE A 105 -11.88 -22.05 -3.39
N ALA A 106 -12.73 -21.45 -2.56
CA ALA A 106 -13.33 -22.12 -1.40
C ALA A 106 -14.06 -23.41 -1.81
N GLN A 107 -14.87 -23.38 -2.88
CA GLN A 107 -15.53 -24.57 -3.42
C GLN A 107 -14.51 -25.65 -3.84
N SER A 108 -13.44 -25.28 -4.53
CA SER A 108 -12.40 -26.23 -4.97
C SER A 108 -11.65 -26.88 -3.80
N LEU A 109 -11.63 -26.23 -2.64
CA LEU A 109 -11.02 -26.72 -1.40
C LEU A 109 -12.02 -27.46 -0.48
N GLY A 110 -13.27 -27.66 -0.92
CA GLY A 110 -14.31 -28.31 -0.10
C GLY A 110 -14.92 -27.39 0.97
N LEU A 111 -14.72 -26.08 0.89
CA LEU A 111 -15.16 -25.05 1.84
C LEU A 111 -16.37 -24.25 1.33
N ALA A 112 -17.27 -24.88 0.59
CA ALA A 112 -18.41 -24.22 -0.07
C ALA A 112 -19.42 -23.54 0.89
N GLY A 113 -19.32 -23.79 2.19
CA GLY A 113 -20.14 -23.12 3.22
C GLY A 113 -19.67 -21.72 3.61
N LEU A 114 -18.48 -21.28 3.17
CA LEU A 114 -17.95 -19.95 3.50
C LEU A 114 -18.76 -18.84 2.83
N LYS A 115 -19.12 -17.83 3.61
CA LYS A 115 -19.82 -16.63 3.13
C LYS A 115 -18.81 -15.56 2.72
N VAL A 116 -18.74 -15.29 1.42
CA VAL A 116 -17.85 -14.27 0.86
C VAL A 116 -18.65 -13.03 0.47
N ALA A 117 -18.28 -11.88 1.04
CA ALA A 117 -18.90 -10.59 0.76
C ALA A 117 -17.98 -9.69 -0.07
N ALA A 118 -18.57 -8.98 -1.03
CA ALA A 118 -17.94 -7.88 -1.76
C ALA A 118 -18.47 -6.55 -1.23
N VAL A 119 -17.57 -5.63 -0.87
CA VAL A 119 -17.89 -4.23 -0.54
C VAL A 119 -17.58 -3.35 -1.75
N GLU A 120 -18.55 -2.54 -2.16
CA GLU A 120 -18.49 -1.64 -3.31
C GLU A 120 -18.97 -0.23 -2.94
N GLY A 121 -18.84 0.71 -3.88
CA GLY A 121 -19.28 2.10 -3.74
C GLY A 121 -18.14 3.11 -3.61
N ASP A 122 -16.89 2.65 -3.68
CA ASP A 122 -15.71 3.51 -3.73
C ASP A 122 -15.51 4.15 -5.11
N ASP A 123 -15.85 3.47 -6.20
CA ASP A 123 -15.78 4.03 -7.56
C ASP A 123 -16.80 5.18 -7.74
N VAL A 124 -16.29 6.40 -7.77
CA VAL A 124 -17.05 7.65 -7.87
C VAL A 124 -16.68 8.46 -9.11
N LEU A 125 -16.12 7.80 -10.13
CA LEU A 125 -15.69 8.44 -11.38
C LEU A 125 -16.78 9.32 -12.00
N ASP A 126 -18.00 8.82 -12.11
CA ASP A 126 -19.13 9.56 -12.67
C ASP A 126 -19.50 10.81 -11.84
N VAL A 127 -19.33 10.75 -10.52
CA VAL A 127 -19.59 11.90 -9.63
C VAL A 127 -18.53 12.97 -9.86
N VAL A 128 -17.26 12.57 -9.90
CA VAL A 128 -16.12 13.46 -10.12
C VAL A 128 -16.18 14.11 -11.51
N LEU A 129 -16.52 13.35 -12.55
CA LEU A 129 -16.63 13.86 -13.92
C LEU A 129 -17.80 14.81 -14.14
N ARG A 130 -18.88 14.72 -13.35
CA ARG A 130 -20.04 15.64 -13.44
C ARG A 130 -19.90 16.87 -12.57
N GLY A 131 -19.10 16.80 -11.50
CA GLY A 131 -18.90 17.91 -10.58
C GLY A 131 -17.87 18.92 -11.06
N ALA A 132 -17.85 20.08 -10.39
CA ALA A 132 -16.82 21.10 -10.52
C ALA A 132 -15.86 20.97 -9.35
N PHE A 133 -14.79 20.20 -9.53
CA PHE A 133 -13.76 19.97 -8.52
C PHE A 133 -12.42 20.53 -8.97
N ARG A 134 -11.58 20.84 -7.99
CA ARG A 134 -10.16 21.14 -8.17
C ARG A 134 -9.33 20.10 -7.45
N PHE A 135 -8.17 19.76 -8.00
CA PHE A 135 -7.22 18.90 -7.31
C PHE A 135 -6.65 19.61 -6.08
N GLU A 136 -6.51 18.87 -4.98
CA GLU A 136 -5.95 19.42 -3.73
C GLU A 136 -4.46 19.74 -3.89
N GLU A 137 -3.72 18.95 -4.69
CA GLU A 137 -2.27 19.10 -4.84
C GLU A 137 -1.89 20.21 -5.84
N SER A 138 -2.43 20.19 -7.07
CA SER A 138 -2.08 21.19 -8.09
C SER A 138 -2.99 22.42 -8.10
N GLY A 139 -4.20 22.32 -7.56
CA GLY A 139 -5.23 23.36 -7.66
C GLY A 139 -5.92 23.42 -9.04
N ASP A 140 -5.51 22.57 -9.99
CA ASP A 140 -6.08 22.55 -11.34
C ASP A 140 -7.53 22.06 -11.34
N GLU A 141 -8.29 22.50 -12.33
CA GLU A 141 -9.66 22.00 -12.53
C GLU A 141 -9.63 20.57 -13.06
N VAL A 142 -10.37 19.68 -12.41
CA VAL A 142 -10.47 18.28 -12.84
C VAL A 142 -10.99 18.17 -14.27
N ALA A 143 -11.82 19.12 -14.71
CA ALA A 143 -12.34 19.20 -16.07
C ALA A 143 -11.25 19.29 -17.14
N ALA A 144 -10.09 19.90 -16.83
CA ALA A 144 -8.95 19.99 -17.76
C ALA A 144 -8.29 18.62 -18.03
N TYR A 145 -8.57 17.61 -17.19
CA TYR A 145 -8.02 16.27 -17.27
C TYR A 145 -9.04 15.24 -17.74
N ARG A 146 -10.28 15.63 -18.04
CA ARG A 146 -11.43 14.74 -18.30
C ARG A 146 -11.10 13.54 -19.20
N ASP A 147 -10.46 13.79 -20.33
CA ASP A 147 -10.16 12.75 -21.33
C ASP A 147 -9.01 11.82 -20.94
N ARG A 148 -8.26 12.17 -19.89
CA ARG A 148 -7.11 11.44 -19.37
C ARG A 148 -7.43 10.68 -18.08
N ILE A 149 -8.57 10.94 -17.44
CA ILE A 149 -8.93 10.30 -16.17
C ILE A 149 -9.20 8.79 -16.37
N VAL A 150 -8.49 8.00 -15.58
CA VAL A 150 -8.57 6.54 -15.56
C VAL A 150 -9.57 6.06 -14.51
N SER A 151 -9.54 6.65 -13.32
CA SER A 151 -10.40 6.25 -12.21
C SER A 151 -10.54 7.36 -11.17
N ALA A 152 -11.60 7.29 -10.36
CA ALA A 152 -11.73 8.07 -9.15
C ALA A 152 -12.33 7.20 -8.04
N ASN A 153 -11.58 6.97 -6.96
CA ASN A 153 -11.97 6.06 -5.90
C ASN A 153 -11.96 6.75 -4.54
N ALA A 154 -13.10 6.77 -3.87
CA ALA A 154 -13.27 7.31 -2.52
C ALA A 154 -12.68 6.38 -1.47
N TYR A 155 -12.03 6.94 -0.45
CA TYR A 155 -11.55 6.18 0.69
C TYR A 155 -12.73 5.86 1.59
N LEU A 156 -13.28 4.66 1.45
CA LEU A 156 -14.37 4.22 2.30
C LEU A 156 -13.90 3.98 3.74
N GLY A 157 -14.82 4.13 4.69
CA GLY A 157 -14.59 3.80 6.09
C GLY A 157 -14.94 2.36 6.44
N ALA A 158 -14.94 2.06 7.73
CA ALA A 158 -15.15 0.74 8.32
C ALA A 158 -16.59 0.22 8.20
N ALA A 159 -17.58 1.12 8.13
CA ALA A 159 -19.01 0.77 8.20
C ALA A 159 -19.45 -0.39 7.27
N PRO A 160 -19.20 -0.38 5.95
CA PRO A 160 -19.65 -1.47 5.08
C PRO A 160 -18.96 -2.82 5.39
N ILE A 161 -17.76 -2.81 5.95
CA ILE A 161 -17.07 -4.03 6.41
C ILE A 161 -17.74 -4.55 7.69
N VAL A 162 -18.05 -3.65 8.63
CA VAL A 162 -18.79 -3.99 9.87
C VAL A 162 -20.14 -4.62 9.53
N ASP A 163 -20.88 -4.04 8.59
CA ASP A 163 -22.18 -4.54 8.16
C ASP A 163 -22.07 -5.95 7.54
N ALA A 164 -21.06 -6.20 6.69
CA ALA A 164 -20.80 -7.51 6.11
C ALA A 164 -20.44 -8.56 7.18
N LEU A 165 -19.58 -8.19 8.15
CA LEU A 165 -19.20 -9.08 9.27
C LEU A 165 -20.39 -9.39 10.19
N ALA A 166 -21.26 -8.41 10.45
CA ALA A 166 -22.48 -8.57 11.24
C ALA A 166 -23.51 -9.47 10.52
N ALA A 167 -23.55 -9.43 9.19
CA ALA A 167 -24.34 -10.35 8.36
C ALA A 167 -23.74 -11.77 8.30
N GLY A 168 -22.58 -11.98 8.92
CA GLY A 168 -21.93 -13.28 9.07
C GLY A 168 -20.96 -13.63 7.95
N ALA A 169 -20.35 -12.64 7.27
CA ALA A 169 -19.29 -12.91 6.32
C ALA A 169 -18.07 -13.57 6.99
N ASP A 170 -17.55 -14.61 6.36
CA ASP A 170 -16.28 -15.25 6.71
C ASP A 170 -15.10 -14.57 6.00
N VAL A 171 -15.36 -14.07 4.79
CA VAL A 171 -14.39 -13.29 3.99
C VAL A 171 -15.07 -12.03 3.48
N VAL A 172 -14.45 -10.87 3.72
CA VAL A 172 -14.88 -9.57 3.19
C VAL A 172 -13.81 -9.02 2.25
N LEU A 173 -14.16 -8.81 0.99
CA LEU A 173 -13.28 -8.21 -0.02
C LEU A 173 -13.82 -6.84 -0.43
N THR A 174 -12.98 -5.83 -0.35
CA THR A 174 -13.34 -4.43 -0.58
C THR A 174 -12.54 -3.83 -1.73
N GLY A 175 -13.03 -2.70 -2.26
CA GLY A 175 -12.26 -1.82 -3.14
C GLY A 175 -11.37 -0.88 -2.33
N ARG A 176 -11.35 0.41 -2.66
CA ARG A 176 -10.64 1.39 -1.81
C ARG A 176 -11.37 1.63 -0.50
N VAL A 177 -10.69 1.31 0.59
CA VAL A 177 -10.99 1.72 1.95
C VAL A 177 -9.77 2.45 2.49
N ALA A 178 -9.92 3.23 3.57
CA ALA A 178 -8.75 3.68 4.31
C ALA A 178 -8.09 2.49 5.02
N ASP A 179 -6.77 2.52 5.04
CA ASP A 179 -5.94 1.38 5.43
C ASP A 179 -6.18 1.01 6.91
N PRO A 180 -6.29 1.98 7.85
CA PRO A 180 -6.63 1.65 9.24
C PRO A 180 -8.05 1.10 9.38
N SER A 181 -8.98 1.48 8.49
CA SER A 181 -10.38 1.04 8.55
C SER A 181 -10.53 -0.47 8.31
N LEU A 182 -9.60 -1.10 7.59
CA LEU A 182 -9.57 -2.58 7.42
C LEU A 182 -9.39 -3.32 8.74
N PHE A 183 -8.65 -2.72 9.68
CA PHE A 183 -8.38 -3.27 11.01
C PHE A 183 -9.37 -2.77 12.04
N ALA A 184 -9.81 -1.51 11.93
CA ALA A 184 -10.82 -0.94 12.82
C ALA A 184 -12.17 -1.67 12.69
N ALA A 185 -12.58 -2.05 11.47
CA ALA A 185 -13.86 -2.73 11.25
C ALA A 185 -14.01 -4.04 12.04
N PRO A 186 -13.05 -4.99 12.02
CA PRO A 186 -13.04 -6.15 12.92
C PRO A 186 -13.24 -5.82 14.40
N LEU A 187 -12.59 -4.76 14.90
CA LEU A 187 -12.65 -4.36 16.31
C LEU A 187 -14.02 -3.78 16.65
N ILE A 188 -14.54 -2.89 15.80
CA ILE A 188 -15.88 -2.32 15.94
C ILE A 188 -16.93 -3.43 15.98
N HIS A 189 -16.86 -4.38 15.05
CA HIS A 189 -17.77 -5.53 15.00
C HIS A 189 -17.62 -6.41 16.26
N ALA A 190 -16.41 -6.76 16.67
CA ALA A 190 -16.17 -7.70 17.76
C ALA A 190 -16.55 -7.14 19.14
N PHE A 191 -16.31 -5.84 19.38
CA PHE A 191 -16.64 -5.18 20.64
C PHE A 191 -18.01 -4.50 20.64
N GLY A 192 -18.66 -4.37 19.48
CA GLY A 192 -19.94 -3.67 19.34
C GLY A 192 -19.81 -2.16 19.58
N TRP A 193 -18.64 -1.58 19.25
CA TRP A 193 -18.43 -0.13 19.39
C TRP A 193 -19.36 0.64 18.46
N ARG A 194 -19.77 1.83 18.92
CA ARG A 194 -20.63 2.69 18.12
C ARG A 194 -19.82 3.45 17.08
N MET A 195 -20.40 3.67 15.91
CA MET A 195 -19.79 4.45 14.82
C MET A 195 -19.71 5.97 15.10
N ASP A 196 -20.13 6.40 16.27
CA ASP A 196 -19.99 7.75 16.81
C ASP A 196 -19.27 7.81 18.16
N ASP A 197 -18.69 6.69 18.60
CA ASP A 197 -17.74 6.64 19.71
C ASP A 197 -16.34 7.01 19.20
N TRP A 198 -16.08 8.31 19.11
CA TRP A 198 -14.87 8.83 18.48
C TRP A 198 -13.59 8.42 19.23
N ASP A 199 -13.62 8.29 20.56
CA ASP A 199 -12.46 7.83 21.31
C ASP A 199 -12.13 6.37 20.97
N ALA A 200 -13.15 5.49 20.92
CA ALA A 200 -12.94 4.10 20.50
C ALA A 200 -12.45 3.99 19.04
N LEU A 201 -13.02 4.77 18.13
CA LEU A 201 -12.59 4.79 16.72
C LEU A 201 -11.18 5.38 16.55
N GLY A 202 -10.80 6.37 17.37
CA GLY A 202 -9.45 6.92 17.41
C GLY A 202 -8.43 5.88 17.86
N ALA A 203 -8.72 5.14 18.93
CA ALA A 203 -7.89 4.02 19.37
C ALA A 203 -7.82 2.90 18.31
N ALA A 204 -8.95 2.56 17.68
CA ALA A 204 -8.99 1.59 16.59
C ALA A 204 -8.12 2.00 15.39
N THR A 205 -8.06 3.30 15.10
CA THR A 205 -7.20 3.86 14.05
C THR A 205 -5.72 3.72 14.41
N VAL A 206 -5.34 3.94 15.67
CA VAL A 206 -3.96 3.67 16.15
C VAL A 206 -3.59 2.21 15.94
N VAL A 207 -4.49 1.29 16.29
CA VAL A 207 -4.27 -0.15 16.09
C VAL A 207 -4.13 -0.48 14.60
N GLY A 208 -5.01 0.04 13.75
CA GLY A 208 -4.96 -0.19 12.31
C GLY A 208 -3.66 0.32 11.68
N HIS A 209 -3.27 1.55 12.02
CA HIS A 209 -2.05 2.16 11.50
C HIS A 209 -0.77 1.40 11.91
N LEU A 210 -0.76 0.81 13.11
CA LEU A 210 0.34 -0.06 13.55
C LEU A 210 0.42 -1.38 12.77
N LEU A 211 -0.69 -1.86 12.20
CA LEU A 211 -0.79 -3.19 11.58
C LEU A 211 -0.77 -3.14 10.04
N GLU A 212 -1.17 -2.03 9.41
CA GLU A 212 -1.41 -1.95 7.95
C GLU A 212 -0.18 -2.13 7.07
N CYS A 213 1.04 -1.81 7.55
CA CYS A 213 2.28 -2.08 6.83
C CYS A 213 2.94 -3.43 7.23
N ALA A 214 2.18 -4.31 7.90
CA ALA A 214 2.56 -5.64 8.32
C ALA A 214 3.99 -5.73 8.90
N GLY A 215 4.96 -6.23 8.11
CA GLY A 215 6.32 -6.47 8.54
C GLY A 215 7.10 -5.25 9.07
N GLN A 216 6.65 -4.02 8.80
CA GLN A 216 7.37 -2.81 9.25
C GLN A 216 7.45 -2.72 10.78
N VAL A 217 6.34 -2.97 11.49
CA VAL A 217 6.30 -2.91 12.96
C VAL A 217 7.07 -4.06 13.63
N THR A 218 7.43 -5.09 12.86
CA THR A 218 8.22 -6.25 13.30
C THR A 218 9.67 -6.22 12.80
N GLY A 219 10.14 -5.09 12.25
CA GLY A 219 11.56 -4.88 11.91
C GLY A 219 11.86 -4.81 10.40
N GLY A 220 10.87 -4.98 9.54
CA GLY A 220 10.98 -4.64 8.11
C GLY A 220 11.14 -3.13 7.94
N TYR A 221 11.94 -2.69 6.97
CA TYR A 221 12.26 -1.26 6.74
C TYR A 221 12.89 -0.52 7.95
N PHE A 222 13.13 -1.20 9.06
CA PHE A 222 13.75 -0.70 10.30
C PHE A 222 15.23 -1.10 10.41
N ALA A 223 15.60 -2.26 9.87
CA ALA A 223 16.92 -2.85 10.04
C ALA A 223 18.04 -1.96 9.47
N ASP A 224 19.03 -1.66 10.32
CA ASP A 224 20.22 -0.88 9.98
C ASP A 224 21.44 -1.58 10.61
N PRO A 225 22.24 -2.33 9.82
CA PRO A 225 23.31 -3.17 10.34
C PRO A 225 24.30 -2.43 11.25
N GLY A 226 24.44 -2.90 12.50
CA GLY A 226 25.31 -2.31 13.52
C GLY A 226 24.66 -1.20 14.37
N TYR A 227 23.45 -0.76 14.05
CA TYR A 227 22.70 0.25 14.81
C TYR A 227 21.32 -0.25 15.26
N LYS A 228 20.58 -0.87 14.33
CA LYS A 228 19.23 -1.41 14.51
C LYS A 228 19.20 -2.85 14.00
N ASP A 229 19.92 -3.73 14.68
CA ASP A 229 19.99 -5.13 14.27
C ASP A 229 18.65 -5.85 14.46
N VAL A 230 18.22 -6.55 13.41
CA VAL A 230 16.98 -7.34 13.38
C VAL A 230 17.32 -8.81 13.11
N PRO A 231 17.04 -9.73 14.06
CA PRO A 231 17.41 -11.13 13.91
C PRO A 231 16.53 -11.82 12.87
N ASN A 232 17.12 -12.75 12.11
CA ASN A 232 16.41 -13.64 11.18
C ASN A 232 15.48 -12.92 10.18
N LEU A 233 15.89 -11.75 9.67
CA LEU A 233 15.07 -10.90 8.80
C LEU A 233 14.56 -11.61 7.53
N ALA A 234 15.28 -12.62 7.02
CA ALA A 234 14.81 -13.46 5.91
C ALA A 234 13.53 -14.26 6.22
N ARG A 235 13.18 -14.45 7.50
CA ARG A 235 11.93 -15.04 8.00
C ARG A 235 11.15 -14.03 8.85
N LEU A 236 11.14 -12.76 8.45
CA LEU A 236 10.40 -11.70 9.13
C LEU A 236 8.94 -12.12 9.37
N GLY A 237 8.54 -12.24 10.64
CA GLY A 237 7.17 -12.52 11.02
C GLY A 237 6.30 -11.29 10.91
N PHE A 238 5.06 -11.44 10.49
CA PHE A 238 4.08 -10.35 10.49
C PHE A 238 3.40 -10.18 11.85
N PRO A 239 2.87 -8.98 12.15
CA PRO A 239 2.42 -8.65 13.49
C PRO A 239 1.05 -9.24 13.83
N ILE A 240 0.85 -9.40 15.14
CA ILE A 240 -0.41 -9.70 15.80
C ILE A 240 -0.70 -8.54 16.75
N GLY A 241 -1.91 -7.98 16.66
CA GLY A 241 -2.48 -7.09 17.66
C GLY A 241 -3.39 -7.86 18.62
N GLU A 242 -3.04 -7.91 19.90
CA GLU A 242 -3.92 -8.39 20.98
C GLU A 242 -4.68 -7.20 21.57
N VAL A 243 -5.88 -6.92 21.05
CA VAL A 243 -6.64 -5.72 21.35
C VAL A 243 -7.64 -5.98 22.47
N ALA A 244 -7.69 -5.09 23.46
CA ALA A 244 -8.69 -5.11 24.52
C ALA A 244 -9.89 -4.20 24.19
N ALA A 245 -11.00 -4.41 24.91
CA ALA A 245 -12.24 -3.65 24.70
C ALA A 245 -12.13 -2.13 24.98
N ASP A 246 -11.06 -1.70 25.67
CA ASP A 246 -10.74 -0.28 25.92
C ASP A 246 -9.91 0.36 24.78
N GLY A 247 -9.60 -0.39 23.72
CA GLY A 247 -8.80 0.05 22.59
C GLY A 247 -7.29 -0.07 22.79
N SER A 248 -6.81 -0.49 23.97
CA SER A 248 -5.39 -0.79 24.16
C SER A 248 -4.98 -2.06 23.41
N VAL A 249 -3.76 -2.08 22.88
CA VAL A 249 -3.24 -3.21 22.10
C VAL A 249 -1.88 -3.65 22.62
N VAL A 250 -1.62 -4.94 22.57
CA VAL A 250 -0.25 -5.45 22.60
C VAL A 250 0.13 -5.91 21.20
N ILE A 251 1.16 -5.28 20.62
CA ILE A 251 1.76 -5.70 19.37
C ILE A 251 2.77 -6.80 19.68
N THR A 252 2.67 -7.90 18.94
CA THR A 252 3.55 -9.07 19.05
C THR A 252 3.70 -9.77 17.70
N LYS A 253 4.46 -10.86 17.66
CA LYS A 253 4.58 -11.76 16.50
C LYS A 253 4.57 -13.21 16.96
N VAL A 254 4.48 -14.16 16.02
CA VAL A 254 4.62 -15.58 16.38
C VAL A 254 6.03 -15.85 16.95
N PRO A 255 6.18 -16.62 18.05
CA PRO A 255 7.45 -16.70 18.78
C PRO A 255 8.66 -17.21 17.97
N HIS A 256 8.43 -18.07 16.99
CA HIS A 256 9.49 -18.70 16.19
C HIS A 256 9.81 -17.92 14.90
N ALA A 257 9.05 -16.89 14.56
CA ALA A 257 9.36 -16.04 13.42
C ALA A 257 10.51 -15.07 13.72
N GLY A 258 11.21 -14.69 12.66
CA GLY A 258 12.23 -13.64 12.70
C GLY A 258 11.62 -12.25 12.89
N GLY A 259 12.48 -11.25 12.88
CA GLY A 259 12.08 -9.88 13.21
C GLY A 259 12.23 -9.56 14.68
N ARG A 260 11.81 -8.35 15.04
CA ARG A 260 11.80 -7.80 16.39
C ARG A 260 10.61 -6.87 16.55
N VAL A 261 9.88 -7.01 17.65
CA VAL A 261 8.87 -6.02 18.08
C VAL A 261 9.42 -5.28 19.29
N SER A 262 9.55 -3.96 19.19
CA SER A 262 10.10 -3.11 20.24
C SER A 262 9.39 -1.76 20.26
N ALA A 263 9.63 -0.97 21.30
CA ALA A 263 9.12 0.40 21.35
C ALA A 263 9.63 1.23 20.16
N ALA A 264 10.84 0.95 19.67
CA ALA A 264 11.40 1.65 18.50
C ALA A 264 10.63 1.31 17.22
N THR A 265 10.40 0.03 16.93
CA THR A 265 9.65 -0.39 15.72
C THR A 265 8.20 0.11 15.76
N CYS A 266 7.55 0.09 16.92
CA CYS A 266 6.21 0.64 17.08
C CYS A 266 6.17 2.16 16.89
N LYS A 267 7.15 2.90 17.41
CA LYS A 267 7.20 4.37 17.24
C LYS A 267 7.51 4.77 15.81
N GLU A 268 8.39 4.05 15.11
CA GLU A 268 8.67 4.32 13.70
C GLU A 268 7.43 4.09 12.84
N GLN A 269 6.70 3.00 13.08
CA GLN A 269 5.42 2.76 12.41
C GLN A 269 4.39 3.85 12.76
N LEU A 270 4.27 4.25 14.03
CA LEU A 270 3.31 5.28 14.45
C LEU A 270 3.54 6.66 13.84
N LEU A 271 4.78 6.97 13.43
CA LEU A 271 5.13 8.26 12.83
C LEU A 271 5.15 8.20 11.30
N TYR A 272 5.06 7.01 10.72
CA TYR A 272 5.11 6.78 9.29
C TYR A 272 3.89 7.39 8.59
N GLU A 273 4.12 8.18 7.54
CA GLU A 273 3.05 8.80 6.72
C GLU A 273 2.05 9.70 7.47
N ILE A 274 2.36 10.11 8.71
CA ILE A 274 1.54 11.06 9.45
C ILE A 274 2.05 12.49 9.26
N HIS A 275 1.18 13.36 8.75
CA HIS A 275 1.47 14.79 8.63
C HIS A 275 1.19 15.55 9.93
N ASP A 276 -0.06 15.56 10.40
CA ASP A 276 -0.47 16.19 11.66
C ASP A 276 -0.97 15.11 12.63
N PRO A 277 -0.17 14.69 13.63
CA PRO A 277 -0.57 13.66 14.58
C PRO A 277 -1.71 14.09 15.51
N ALA A 278 -2.02 15.39 15.65
CA ALA A 278 -3.17 15.84 16.43
C ALA A 278 -4.48 15.77 15.63
N ARG A 279 -4.40 15.67 14.30
CA ARG A 279 -5.54 15.72 13.39
C ARG A 279 -5.36 14.77 12.22
N TYR A 280 -5.13 13.49 12.51
CA TYR A 280 -5.05 12.47 11.47
C TYR A 280 -6.45 12.19 10.89
N LEU A 281 -6.72 12.75 9.71
CA LEU A 281 -8.04 12.68 9.08
C LEU A 281 -8.28 11.29 8.48
N GLN A 282 -9.23 10.55 9.05
CA GLN A 282 -9.69 9.27 8.52
C GLN A 282 -11.17 9.34 8.12
N PRO A 283 -11.66 8.41 7.27
CA PRO A 283 -13.07 8.37 6.90
C PRO A 283 -14.01 8.18 8.09
N ASP A 284 -13.59 7.48 9.14
CA ASP A 284 -14.47 7.16 10.26
C ASP A 284 -14.36 8.14 11.43
N VAL A 285 -13.21 8.82 11.59
CA VAL A 285 -12.86 9.65 12.75
C VAL A 285 -11.74 10.63 12.38
N VAL A 286 -11.62 11.75 13.09
CA VAL A 286 -10.35 12.52 13.10
C VAL A 286 -9.56 12.07 14.32
N ALA A 287 -8.52 11.27 14.10
CA ALA A 287 -7.75 10.66 15.17
C ALA A 287 -6.65 11.59 15.71
N ASP A 288 -6.41 11.52 17.02
CA ASP A 288 -5.38 12.24 17.74
C ASP A 288 -4.40 11.25 18.38
N PHE A 289 -3.18 11.25 17.86
CA PHE A 289 -2.08 10.37 18.24
C PHE A 289 -1.16 11.03 19.29
N THR A 290 -1.36 12.30 19.66
CA THR A 290 -0.44 13.07 20.53
C THR A 290 -0.29 12.51 21.94
N ARG A 291 -1.25 11.69 22.39
CA ARG A 291 -1.25 11.02 23.70
C ARG A 291 -1.12 9.50 23.61
N VAL A 292 -0.62 8.98 22.49
CA VAL A 292 -0.28 7.56 22.37
C VAL A 292 0.96 7.27 23.22
N ALA A 293 0.88 6.24 24.06
CA ALA A 293 1.97 5.76 24.88
C ALA A 293 2.39 4.35 24.45
N VAL A 294 3.70 4.10 24.42
CA VAL A 294 4.31 2.84 23.97
C VAL A 294 5.22 2.32 25.09
N ALA A 295 4.99 1.10 25.55
CA ALA A 295 5.75 0.46 26.62
C ALA A 295 6.08 -1.00 26.27
N GLU A 296 7.33 -1.41 26.46
CA GLU A 296 7.74 -2.82 26.31
C GLU A 296 7.32 -3.60 27.55
N GLU A 297 6.52 -4.66 27.37
CA GLU A 297 6.09 -5.53 28.48
C GLU A 297 6.99 -6.77 28.63
N ALA A 298 7.50 -7.27 27.50
CA ALA A 298 8.36 -8.44 27.39
C ALA A 298 9.08 -8.41 26.02
N PRO A 299 10.07 -9.30 25.78
CA PRO A 299 10.64 -9.47 24.46
C PRO A 299 9.54 -9.72 23.41
N ASP A 300 9.60 -8.99 22.30
CA ASP A 300 8.62 -9.00 21.22
C ASP A 300 7.17 -8.69 21.64
N ARG A 301 6.94 -8.06 22.80
CA ARG A 301 5.60 -7.64 23.25
C ARG A 301 5.61 -6.18 23.68
N VAL A 302 4.91 -5.36 22.92
CA VAL A 302 4.85 -3.90 23.14
C VAL A 302 3.40 -3.48 23.34
N ARG A 303 3.09 -2.95 24.51
CA ARG A 303 1.78 -2.36 24.78
C ARG A 303 1.71 -0.94 24.24
N VAL A 304 0.64 -0.67 23.50
CA VAL A 304 0.28 0.66 23.02
C VAL A 304 -1.09 1.05 23.58
N THR A 305 -1.19 2.24 24.14
CA THR A 305 -2.41 2.80 24.73
C THR A 305 -2.60 4.24 24.30
N GLY A 306 -3.83 4.75 24.44
CA GLY A 306 -4.18 6.09 23.98
C GLY A 306 -4.68 6.03 22.55
N GLY A 307 -4.58 7.15 21.83
CA GLY A 307 -5.40 7.38 20.66
C GLY A 307 -6.76 7.89 21.10
N ARG A 308 -7.09 9.11 20.68
CA ARG A 308 -8.42 9.69 20.84
C ARG A 308 -8.98 10.01 19.48
N GLY A 309 -10.26 10.37 19.44
CA GLY A 309 -10.86 10.84 18.22
C GLY A 309 -11.82 11.97 18.44
N SER A 310 -12.00 12.76 17.39
CA SER A 310 -13.08 13.72 17.27
C SER A 310 -13.93 13.37 16.06
N ALA A 311 -15.07 14.06 15.92
CA ALA A 311 -16.01 13.81 14.84
C ALA A 311 -15.30 13.82 13.48
N ARG A 312 -15.57 12.79 12.67
CA ARG A 312 -15.14 12.72 11.27
C ARG A 312 -15.55 13.97 10.48
N THR A 313 -14.82 14.27 9.42
CA THR A 313 -15.16 15.35 8.50
C THR A 313 -16.41 15.01 7.66
N GLY A 314 -17.02 16.04 7.07
CA GLY A 314 -18.16 15.89 6.16
C GLY A 314 -17.80 15.38 4.76
N THR A 315 -16.51 15.18 4.48
CA THR A 315 -15.98 14.82 3.17
C THR A 315 -15.20 13.50 3.22
N LEU A 316 -14.98 12.92 2.05
CA LEU A 316 -14.09 11.80 1.81
C LEU A 316 -13.00 12.22 0.83
N LYS A 317 -11.77 11.77 1.06
CA LYS A 317 -10.70 11.83 0.06
C LYS A 317 -11.08 10.91 -1.09
N VAL A 318 -10.89 11.39 -2.31
CA VAL A 318 -11.03 10.61 -3.54
C VAL A 318 -9.72 10.68 -4.29
N SER A 319 -9.10 9.52 -4.53
CA SER A 319 -7.92 9.43 -5.40
C SER A 319 -8.36 9.38 -6.86
N VAL A 320 -7.98 10.39 -7.62
CA VAL A 320 -8.26 10.52 -9.05
C VAL A 320 -6.99 10.22 -9.82
N ALA A 321 -7.00 9.10 -10.54
CA ALA A 321 -5.88 8.68 -11.38
C ALA A 321 -6.09 9.14 -12.82
N TYR A 322 -5.05 9.65 -13.47
CA TYR A 322 -5.09 10.06 -14.87
C TYR A 322 -3.77 9.73 -15.60
N VAL A 323 -3.85 9.52 -16.91
CA VAL A 323 -2.69 9.27 -17.76
C VAL A 323 -1.83 10.54 -17.82
N ASP A 324 -0.56 10.45 -17.44
CA ASP A 324 0.41 11.55 -17.40
C ASP A 324 1.61 11.34 -18.34
N GLY A 325 1.28 10.95 -19.57
CA GLY A 325 2.26 10.73 -20.63
C GLY A 325 3.04 9.44 -20.43
N HIS A 326 4.31 9.46 -20.84
CA HIS A 326 5.19 8.30 -20.88
C HIS A 326 6.55 8.65 -20.29
N ILE A 327 7.20 7.67 -19.66
CA ILE A 327 8.59 7.79 -19.23
C ILE A 327 9.45 6.82 -20.04
N GLY A 328 10.54 7.36 -20.58
CA GLY A 328 11.62 6.61 -21.20
C GLY A 328 12.79 6.53 -20.24
N GLU A 329 13.41 5.37 -20.16
CA GLU A 329 14.60 5.15 -19.34
C GLU A 329 15.63 4.34 -20.11
N GLY A 330 16.88 4.75 -20.01
CA GLY A 330 18.05 4.02 -20.47
C GLY A 330 19.11 3.97 -19.39
N GLN A 331 19.81 2.83 -19.28
CA GLN A 331 20.90 2.64 -18.34
C GLN A 331 22.05 1.86 -18.97
N ILE A 332 23.28 2.13 -18.54
CA ILE A 332 24.49 1.38 -18.92
C ILE A 332 25.54 1.46 -17.81
N SER A 333 26.31 0.39 -17.58
CA SER A 333 27.33 0.33 -16.54
C SER A 333 28.75 0.43 -17.11
N TYR A 334 29.65 1.07 -16.35
CA TYR A 334 31.08 1.12 -16.61
C TYR A 334 31.84 0.61 -15.37
N GLY A 335 32.80 -0.28 -15.58
CA GLY A 335 33.66 -0.82 -14.52
C GLY A 335 35.14 -0.55 -14.74
N GLY A 336 35.93 -0.70 -13.67
CA GLY A 336 37.40 -0.58 -13.68
C GLY A 336 37.93 0.86 -13.68
N PRO A 337 39.26 1.04 -13.78
CA PRO A 337 39.87 2.37 -13.78
C PRO A 337 39.28 3.29 -14.85
N GLY A 338 39.00 4.53 -14.51
CA GLY A 338 38.31 5.52 -15.34
C GLY A 338 36.79 5.34 -15.44
N ALA A 339 36.14 4.49 -14.63
CA ALA A 339 34.70 4.21 -14.74
C ALA A 339 33.85 5.48 -14.60
N LEU A 340 34.17 6.34 -13.63
CA LEU A 340 33.45 7.60 -13.40
C LEU A 340 33.57 8.56 -14.57
N GLU A 341 34.78 8.73 -15.12
CA GLU A 341 35.01 9.64 -16.25
C GLU A 341 34.32 9.15 -17.52
N ARG A 342 34.31 7.83 -17.76
CA ARG A 342 33.56 7.25 -18.87
C ARG A 342 32.05 7.40 -18.68
N ALA A 343 31.55 7.25 -17.45
CA ALA A 343 30.14 7.44 -17.16
C ALA A 343 29.70 8.90 -17.35
N ARG A 344 30.53 9.87 -16.97
CA ARG A 344 30.31 11.31 -17.25
C ARG A 344 30.29 11.58 -18.75
N LEU A 345 31.29 11.08 -19.48
CA LEU A 345 31.34 11.20 -20.94
C LEU A 345 30.10 10.58 -21.62
N ALA A 346 29.61 9.45 -21.11
CA ALA A 346 28.39 8.83 -21.60
C ALA A 346 27.15 9.71 -21.37
N LEU A 347 27.00 10.33 -20.20
CA LEU A 347 25.93 11.30 -19.94
C LEU A 347 26.02 12.50 -20.87
N ASP A 348 27.23 13.01 -21.13
CA ASP A 348 27.45 14.15 -22.04
C ASP A 348 27.06 13.79 -23.48
N ILE A 349 27.49 12.61 -23.97
CA ILE A 349 27.11 12.10 -25.30
C ILE A 349 25.59 11.98 -25.42
N VAL A 350 24.91 11.39 -24.42
CA VAL A 350 23.45 11.23 -24.47
C VAL A 350 22.77 12.59 -24.46
N ARG A 351 23.22 13.53 -23.63
CA ARG A 351 22.68 14.90 -23.59
C ARG A 351 22.78 15.58 -24.96
N GLU A 352 23.95 15.48 -25.59
CA GLU A 352 24.18 16.03 -26.93
C GLU A 352 23.29 15.36 -27.98
N ARG A 353 23.17 14.04 -27.98
CA ARG A 353 22.34 13.30 -28.97
C ARG A 353 20.85 13.56 -28.81
N LEU A 354 20.36 13.67 -27.58
CA LEU A 354 18.95 14.03 -27.33
C LEU A 354 18.64 15.42 -27.92
N ALA A 355 19.59 16.37 -27.82
CA ALA A 355 19.46 17.69 -28.42
C ALA A 355 19.55 17.63 -29.97
N LEU A 356 20.55 16.92 -30.52
CA LEU A 356 20.74 16.79 -31.97
C LEU A 356 19.55 16.13 -32.67
N THR A 357 18.96 15.12 -32.03
CA THR A 357 17.81 14.40 -32.59
C THR A 357 16.48 15.09 -32.29
N GLY A 358 16.47 16.10 -31.42
CA GLY A 358 15.26 16.84 -31.06
C GLY A 358 14.22 15.96 -30.34
N VAL A 359 14.64 15.18 -29.34
CA VAL A 359 13.68 14.43 -28.50
C VAL A 359 12.81 15.41 -27.72
N ALA A 360 11.49 15.28 -27.86
CA ALA A 360 10.52 16.14 -27.19
C ALA A 360 10.20 15.62 -25.78
N ALA A 361 11.13 15.84 -24.85
CA ALA A 361 10.95 15.52 -23.44
C ALA A 361 10.51 16.76 -22.63
N THR A 362 9.59 16.59 -21.69
CA THR A 362 9.17 17.66 -20.76
C THR A 362 10.04 17.74 -19.51
N GLU A 363 10.71 16.63 -19.17
CA GLU A 363 11.61 16.50 -18.02
C GLU A 363 12.71 15.49 -18.39
N LEU A 364 13.96 15.78 -18.06
CA LEU A 364 15.09 14.86 -18.23
C LEU A 364 15.92 14.81 -16.96
N ARG A 365 16.36 13.60 -16.60
CA ARG A 365 17.29 13.33 -15.51
C ARG A 365 18.48 12.54 -16.04
N PHE A 366 19.65 12.91 -15.56
CA PHE A 366 20.94 12.34 -15.90
C PHE A 366 21.61 11.99 -14.56
N ASP A 367 21.57 10.72 -14.18
CA ASP A 367 22.00 10.26 -12.87
C ASP A 367 23.20 9.29 -13.01
N LEU A 368 24.13 9.35 -12.07
CA LEU A 368 25.17 8.35 -11.87
C LEU A 368 24.84 7.53 -10.61
N ILE A 369 24.28 6.33 -10.80
CA ILE A 369 23.96 5.41 -9.71
C ILE A 369 25.27 4.92 -9.05
N GLY A 370 25.31 5.04 -7.73
CA GLY A 370 26.52 4.81 -6.92
C GLY A 370 27.36 6.08 -6.69
N VAL A 371 26.99 7.20 -7.33
CA VAL A 371 27.68 8.48 -7.21
C VAL A 371 26.71 9.54 -6.71
N ASP A 372 25.76 9.99 -7.53
CA ASP A 372 24.90 11.15 -7.24
C ASP A 372 23.39 10.92 -7.44
N ALA A 373 22.96 9.71 -7.78
CA ALA A 373 21.56 9.44 -8.15
C ALA A 373 20.50 9.74 -7.06
N LEU A 374 20.88 9.77 -5.78
CA LEU A 374 19.95 10.03 -4.67
C LEU A 374 19.86 11.52 -4.31
N TYR A 375 21.00 12.20 -4.19
CA TYR A 375 21.06 13.57 -3.66
C TYR A 375 21.45 14.61 -4.72
N GLY A 376 21.77 14.20 -5.94
CA GLY A 376 22.22 15.09 -7.02
C GLY A 376 23.40 15.94 -6.56
N ASP A 377 23.29 17.25 -6.75
CA ASP A 377 24.32 18.24 -6.37
C ASP A 377 24.61 18.28 -4.86
N ALA A 378 23.70 17.80 -4.01
CA ALA A 378 23.92 17.72 -2.56
C ALA A 378 24.72 16.48 -2.14
N THR A 379 25.09 15.61 -3.10
CA THR A 379 25.91 14.44 -2.83
C THR A 379 27.31 14.88 -2.37
N PRO A 380 27.81 14.40 -1.22
CA PRO A 380 29.19 14.61 -0.83
C PRO A 380 30.17 14.12 -1.90
N ALA A 381 31.28 14.83 -2.06
CA ALA A 381 32.32 14.43 -3.01
C ALA A 381 32.76 12.97 -2.77
N VAL A 382 32.78 12.16 -3.83
CA VAL A 382 33.23 10.78 -3.75
C VAL A 382 34.69 10.75 -3.30
N ARG A 383 34.98 9.97 -2.26
CA ARG A 383 36.34 9.73 -1.79
C ARG A 383 36.94 8.58 -2.60
N GLY A 384 37.86 8.89 -3.50
CA GLY A 384 38.50 7.91 -4.38
C GLY A 384 37.69 7.58 -5.62
N GLU A 385 38.24 6.71 -6.48
CA GLU A 385 37.58 6.29 -7.72
C GLU A 385 36.65 5.10 -7.45
N PRO A 386 35.36 5.18 -7.83
CA PRO A 386 34.45 4.04 -7.70
C PRO A 386 34.86 2.91 -8.67
N ALA A 387 34.77 1.66 -8.20
CA ALA A 387 35.11 0.49 -9.01
C ALA A 387 34.15 0.27 -10.19
N GLU A 388 32.90 0.71 -10.03
CA GLU A 388 31.87 0.69 -11.07
C GLU A 388 30.89 1.86 -10.87
N VAL A 389 30.32 2.33 -11.96
CA VAL A 389 29.30 3.37 -11.99
C VAL A 389 28.24 2.98 -13.01
N ARG A 390 26.97 3.20 -12.69
CA ARG A 390 25.87 2.96 -13.62
C ARG A 390 25.21 4.27 -14.02
N VAL A 391 25.29 4.57 -15.31
CA VAL A 391 24.62 5.69 -15.94
C VAL A 391 23.13 5.39 -16.02
N ARG A 392 22.31 6.39 -15.72
CA ARG A 392 20.87 6.37 -15.93
C ARG A 392 20.44 7.69 -16.57
N VAL A 393 19.75 7.61 -17.70
CA VAL A 393 19.03 8.74 -18.28
C VAL A 393 17.56 8.38 -18.34
N ALA A 394 16.72 9.24 -17.77
CA ALA A 394 15.28 9.06 -17.79
C ALA A 394 14.59 10.38 -18.12
N GLY A 395 13.44 10.31 -18.79
CA GLY A 395 12.66 11.51 -19.06
C GLY A 395 11.22 11.25 -19.40
N ARG A 396 10.39 12.27 -19.17
CA ARG A 396 8.97 12.27 -19.49
C ARG A 396 8.74 12.82 -20.89
N ALA A 397 7.84 12.19 -21.63
CA ALA A 397 7.41 12.65 -22.94
C ALA A 397 5.90 12.44 -23.12
N ALA A 398 5.30 13.19 -24.04
CA ALA A 398 3.86 13.06 -24.32
C ALA A 398 3.49 11.70 -24.95
N SER A 399 4.39 11.10 -25.74
CA SER A 399 4.13 9.85 -26.46
C SER A 399 5.12 8.76 -26.10
N ALA A 400 4.69 7.50 -26.22
CA ALA A 400 5.55 6.33 -26.04
C ALA A 400 6.73 6.33 -27.02
N ALA A 401 6.52 6.81 -28.25
CA ALA A 401 7.56 6.89 -29.27
C ALA A 401 8.68 7.86 -28.85
N GLU A 402 8.34 9.06 -28.39
CA GLU A 402 9.33 10.04 -27.90
C GLU A 402 10.04 9.55 -26.63
N ALA A 403 9.30 8.94 -25.70
CA ALA A 403 9.88 8.32 -24.51
C ALA A 403 10.88 7.21 -24.88
N ALA A 404 10.55 6.35 -25.84
CA ALA A 404 11.43 5.25 -26.26
C ALA A 404 12.77 5.76 -26.83
N ARG A 405 12.77 6.90 -27.52
CA ARG A 405 14.00 7.51 -28.05
C ARG A 405 15.02 7.81 -26.95
N ILE A 406 14.58 8.19 -25.75
CA ILE A 406 15.48 8.46 -24.60
C ILE A 406 16.26 7.20 -24.23
N GLY A 407 15.57 6.07 -24.06
CA GLY A 407 16.20 4.80 -23.74
C GLY A 407 17.12 4.31 -24.85
N ASN A 408 16.74 4.53 -26.11
CA ASN A 408 17.53 4.15 -27.27
C ASN A 408 18.88 4.90 -27.32
N GLU A 409 18.90 6.20 -27.01
CA GLU A 409 20.14 6.97 -27.01
C GLU A 409 21.16 6.42 -26.00
N VAL A 410 20.71 5.97 -24.82
CA VAL A 410 21.59 5.30 -23.86
C VAL A 410 22.02 3.92 -24.35
N GLU A 411 21.08 3.11 -24.87
CA GLU A 411 21.39 1.77 -25.36
C GLU A 411 22.43 1.79 -26.48
N THR A 412 22.38 2.78 -27.37
CA THR A 412 23.34 2.90 -28.50
C THR A 412 24.77 3.16 -28.05
N LEU A 413 25.02 3.56 -26.80
CA LEU A 413 26.37 3.67 -26.24
C LEU A 413 27.13 2.34 -26.25
N TYR A 414 26.43 1.21 -26.39
CA TYR A 414 27.04 -0.12 -26.47
C TYR A 414 28.15 -0.20 -27.52
N THR A 415 27.93 0.41 -28.68
CA THR A 415 28.89 0.43 -29.79
C THR A 415 29.29 1.83 -30.22
N ASN A 416 28.60 2.85 -29.71
CA ASN A 416 28.80 4.25 -30.10
C ASN A 416 29.12 5.16 -28.90
N GLY A 417 29.56 4.59 -27.78
CA GLY A 417 29.87 5.30 -26.54
C GLY A 417 31.29 5.05 -26.03
N PRO A 418 31.59 5.50 -24.80
CA PRO A 418 32.85 5.26 -24.14
C PRO A 418 33.18 3.76 -24.01
N ALA A 419 34.47 3.43 -23.98
CA ALA A 419 34.94 2.05 -23.92
C ALA A 419 34.47 1.31 -22.66
N GLY A 420 34.27 -0.01 -22.77
CA GLY A 420 33.97 -0.87 -21.62
C GLY A 420 32.60 -0.65 -20.99
N GLY A 421 31.63 -0.12 -21.76
CA GLY A 421 30.22 -0.10 -21.36
C GLY A 421 29.59 -1.49 -21.47
N GLY A 422 28.74 -1.85 -20.51
CA GLY A 422 28.04 -3.13 -20.49
C GLY A 422 26.74 -3.10 -19.69
N GLY A 423 25.93 -4.15 -19.81
CA GLY A 423 24.68 -4.28 -19.05
C GLY A 423 23.63 -3.21 -19.40
N ALA A 424 23.57 -2.82 -20.67
CA ALA A 424 22.61 -1.84 -21.16
C ALA A 424 21.17 -2.32 -20.93
N PHE A 425 20.31 -1.38 -20.53
CA PHE A 425 18.91 -1.61 -20.27
C PHE A 425 18.12 -0.43 -20.80
N ARG A 426 16.94 -0.69 -21.37
CA ARG A 426 15.98 0.36 -21.68
C ARG A 426 14.57 -0.06 -21.29
N SER A 427 13.76 0.91 -20.92
CA SER A 427 12.32 0.71 -20.72
C SER A 427 11.53 1.91 -21.20
N THR A 428 10.28 1.65 -21.55
CA THR A 428 9.29 2.69 -21.84
C THR A 428 7.97 2.24 -21.23
N ARG A 429 7.34 3.13 -20.48
CA ARG A 429 6.05 2.84 -19.85
C ARG A 429 5.18 4.08 -19.82
N GLU A 430 3.87 3.86 -19.89
CA GLU A 430 2.88 4.89 -19.58
C GLU A 430 2.99 5.28 -18.10
N VAL A 431 2.77 6.55 -17.81
CA VAL A 431 2.76 7.09 -16.45
C VAL A 431 1.31 7.34 -16.07
N ILE A 432 0.92 6.85 -14.91
CA ILE A 432 -0.33 7.24 -14.26
C ILE A 432 0.04 8.12 -13.08
N ALA A 433 -0.48 9.34 -13.09
CA ALA A 433 -0.41 10.25 -11.94
C ALA A 433 -1.71 10.13 -11.12
N VAL A 434 -1.61 10.45 -9.84
CA VAL A 434 -2.75 10.48 -8.92
C VAL A 434 -2.77 11.84 -8.24
N GLN A 435 -3.94 12.45 -8.19
CA GLN A 435 -4.24 13.63 -7.38
C GLN A 435 -5.54 13.39 -6.62
N SER A 436 -5.79 14.20 -5.61
CA SER A 436 -6.92 14.04 -4.69
C SER A 436 -7.98 15.10 -4.94
N VAL A 437 -9.23 14.74 -4.70
CA VAL A 437 -10.32 15.70 -4.47
C VAL A 437 -11.05 15.35 -3.19
N LEU A 438 -11.74 16.33 -2.60
CA LEU A 438 -12.65 16.11 -1.47
C LEU A 438 -14.09 16.05 -1.96
N LEU A 439 -14.77 14.93 -1.68
CA LEU A 439 -16.17 14.73 -2.05
C LEU A 439 -17.06 14.73 -0.81
N PRO A 440 -18.25 15.36 -0.81
CA PRO A 440 -19.21 15.22 0.28
C PRO A 440 -19.54 13.74 0.50
N ARG A 441 -19.52 13.28 1.75
CA ARG A 441 -19.80 11.87 2.07
C ARG A 441 -21.13 11.38 1.52
N THR A 442 -22.14 12.24 1.48
CA THR A 442 -23.49 11.93 0.97
C THR A 442 -23.51 11.61 -0.52
N ALA A 443 -22.44 11.89 -1.26
CA ALA A 443 -22.31 11.53 -2.67
C ALA A 443 -21.67 10.15 -2.89
N VAL A 444 -21.31 9.46 -1.80
CA VAL A 444 -20.75 8.10 -1.81
C VAL A 444 -21.72 7.19 -1.09
N THR A 445 -22.13 6.10 -1.74
CA THR A 445 -23.10 5.14 -1.18
C THR A 445 -22.48 3.75 -1.12
N PRO A 446 -21.71 3.44 -0.06
CA PRO A 446 -21.13 2.12 0.13
C PRO A 446 -22.21 1.07 0.35
N SER A 447 -21.97 -0.13 -0.15
CA SER A 447 -22.82 -1.28 0.12
C SER A 447 -21.99 -2.56 0.09
N PHE A 448 -22.56 -3.64 0.64
CA PHE A 448 -21.99 -4.96 0.50
C PHE A 448 -23.00 -5.92 -0.13
N SER A 449 -22.49 -6.96 -0.78
CA SER A 449 -23.29 -8.08 -1.27
C SER A 449 -22.57 -9.39 -1.09
N PHE A 450 -23.30 -10.44 -0.72
CA PHE A 450 -22.78 -11.80 -0.79
C PHE A 450 -22.72 -12.26 -2.24
N VAL A 451 -21.75 -13.12 -2.54
CA VAL A 451 -21.65 -13.78 -3.84
C VAL A 451 -21.83 -15.29 -3.68
N GLU A 452 -22.42 -15.89 -4.71
CA GLU A 452 -22.44 -17.33 -4.88
C GLU A 452 -21.20 -17.77 -5.69
N ALA A 453 -20.77 -19.03 -5.47
CA ALA A 453 -19.60 -19.62 -6.12
C ALA A 453 -19.79 -19.82 -7.63
#